data_AF-A0A6L8II63-F1
#
_entry.id   AF-A0A6L8II63-F1
#
_cell.length_a   1.000
_cell.length_b   1.000
_cell.length_c   1.000
_cell.angle_alpha   90.00
_cell.angle_beta   90.00
_cell.angle_gamma   90.00
#
_symmetry.space_group_name_H-M   'P 1'
#
loop_
_entity.id
_entity.type
_entity.pdbx_description
1 polymer ?
#
loop_
_entity_poly.entity_id
_entity_poly.type
_entity_poly.pdbx_seq_one_letter_code
_entity_poly.pdbx_strand_id
1 'polypeptide(L)' 'GNVEAYAVSEYTRWDLRARWQSPDSSLRVTGYVQNALDQAALHMWSPREGIASPFGTIVEPREFGIQISWQNKND' A
#
# COMPACT_ATOMS: atom_id res chain seq x y z
N GLY A 1 13.36 21.27 23.50
CA GLY A 1 12.56 21.04 22.28
C GLY A 1 13.03 19.74 21.68
N ASN A 2 12.18 18.72 21.67
CA ASN A 2 12.50 17.34 21.28
C ASN A 2 11.73 16.89 20.03
N VAL A 3 11.03 17.80 19.35
CA VAL A 3 10.04 17.42 18.33
C VAL A 3 10.67 17.24 16.95
N GLU A 4 11.71 18.00 16.61
CA GLU A 4 12.35 17.94 15.28
C GLU A 4 13.26 16.72 15.10
N ALA A 5 13.94 16.24 16.15
CA ALA A 5 14.84 15.08 16.06
C ALA A 5 14.10 13.77 15.72
N TYR A 6 12.77 13.78 15.85
CA TYR A 6 11.87 12.66 15.54
C TYR A 6 10.94 12.96 14.36
N ALA A 7 11.16 14.09 13.67
CA ALA A 7 10.38 14.46 12.52
C ALA A 7 10.67 13.48 11.37
N VAL A 8 9.64 12.75 10.96
CA VAL A 8 9.66 11.93 9.76
C VAL A 8 9.21 12.80 8.60
N SER A 9 9.95 12.80 7.49
CA SER A 9 9.58 13.55 6.30
C SER A 9 8.20 13.11 5.81
N GLU A 10 7.36 14.09 5.49
CA GLU A 10 6.07 13.83 4.87
C GLU A 10 6.26 13.19 3.49
N TYR A 11 5.35 12.28 3.14
CA TYR A 11 5.30 11.66 1.82
C TYR A 11 3.86 11.46 1.39
N THR A 12 3.63 11.32 0.08
CA THR A 12 2.31 11.07 -0.49
C THR A 12 2.27 9.70 -1.12
N ARG A 13 1.29 8.88 -0.73
CA ARG A 13 1.07 7.56 -1.32
C ARG A 13 -0.30 7.50 -1.98
N TRP A 14 -0.32 7.03 -3.22
CA TRP A 14 -1.55 6.78 -3.96
C TRP A 14 -1.74 5.28 -4.15
N ASP A 15 -2.86 4.78 -3.66
CA ASP A 15 -3.31 3.41 -3.90
C ASP A 15 -4.57 3.48 -4.77
N LEU A 16 -4.55 2.81 -5.92
CA LEU A 16 -5.64 2.84 -6.90
C LEU A 16 -6.22 1.44 -7.06
N ARG A 17 -7.55 1.37 -7.23
CA ARG A 17 -8.27 0.12 -7.48
C ARG A 17 -9.35 0.33 -8.53
N ALA A 18 -9.36 -0.54 -9.52
CA ALA A 18 -10.39 -0.59 -10.55
C ALA A 18 -11.11 -1.94 -10.49
N ARG A 19 -12.42 -1.92 -10.73
CA ARG A 19 -13.24 -3.13 -10.81
C ARG A 19 -14.11 -3.10 -12.05
N TRP A 20 -14.12 -4.22 -12.76
CA TRP A 20 -14.98 -4.48 -13.90
C TRP A 20 -15.78 -5.76 -13.66
N GLN A 21 -16.98 -5.80 -14.22
CA GLN A 21 -17.88 -6.94 -14.16
C GLN A 21 -18.52 -7.13 -15.55
N SER A 22 -18.62 -8.37 -15.99
CA SER A 22 -19.28 -8.71 -17.25
C SER A 22 -20.78 -8.40 -17.20
N PRO A 23 -21.45 -8.14 -18.34
CA PRO A 23 -22.88 -7.82 -18.36
C PRO A 23 -23.78 -8.89 -17.71
N ASP A 24 -23.43 -10.16 -17.88
CA ASP A 24 -24.11 -11.32 -17.30
C ASP A 24 -23.70 -11.61 -15.85
N SER A 25 -22.80 -10.80 -15.28
CA SER A 25 -22.25 -10.94 -13.94
C SER A 25 -21.47 -12.24 -13.66
N SER A 26 -21.19 -13.06 -14.67
CA SER A 26 -20.46 -14.32 -14.52
C SER A 26 -18.97 -14.12 -14.24
N LEU A 27 -18.39 -13.00 -14.69
CA LEU A 27 -16.97 -12.68 -14.53
C LEU A 27 -16.79 -11.33 -13.84
N ARG A 28 -15.89 -11.30 -12.86
CA ARG A 28 -15.46 -10.10 -12.15
C ARG A 28 -13.95 -10.00 -12.13
N VAL A 29 -13.42 -8.85 -12.52
CA VAL A 29 -11.99 -8.55 -12.51
C VAL A 29 -11.75 -7.33 -11.65
N THR A 30 -10.84 -7.41 -10.69
CA THR A 30 -10.37 -6.27 -9.90
C THR A 30 -8.88 -6.14 -10.09
N GLY A 31 -8.42 -4.96 -10.50
CA GLY A 31 -7.00 -4.62 -10.56
C GLY A 31 -6.68 -3.58 -9.49
N TYR A 32 -5.47 -3.64 -8.94
CA TYR A 32 -4.97 -2.60 -8.05
C TYR A 32 -3.50 -2.29 -8.29
N VAL A 33 -3.11 -1.07 -7.94
CA VAL A 33 -1.72 -0.66 -7.74
C VAL A 33 -1.62 0.02 -6.37
N GLN A 34 -0.67 -0.44 -5.57
CA GLN A 34 -0.28 0.19 -4.33
C GLN A 34 1.01 0.98 -4.55
N ASN A 35 1.17 2.10 -3.85
CA ASN A 35 2.28 3.03 -4.04
C ASN A 35 2.48 3.39 -5.53
N ALA A 36 1.41 3.88 -6.16
CA ALA A 36 1.40 4.25 -7.58
C ALA A 36 2.44 5.33 -7.93
N LEU A 37 2.91 6.10 -6.94
CA LEU A 37 3.96 7.09 -7.11
C LEU A 37 5.38 6.51 -6.94
N ASP A 38 5.50 5.26 -6.45
CA ASP A 38 6.75 4.55 -6.13
C ASP A 38 7.70 5.39 -5.25
N GLN A 39 7.11 6.08 -4.26
CA GLN A 39 7.89 6.88 -3.32
C GLN A 39 8.47 5.98 -2.22
N ALA A 40 9.79 6.00 -2.08
CA ALA A 40 10.47 5.46 -0.91
C ALA A 40 10.45 6.51 0.20
N ALA A 41 9.81 6.19 1.32
CA ALA A 41 9.76 7.07 2.48
C ALA A 41 9.81 6.26 3.77
N LEU A 42 10.15 6.92 4.87
CA LEU A 42 10.10 6.31 6.19
C LEU A 42 8.64 6.33 6.67
N HIS A 43 8.04 5.15 6.84
CA HIS A 43 6.65 5.01 7.25
C HIS A 43 6.50 5.16 8.77
N MET A 44 7.39 4.51 9.52
CA MET A 44 7.41 4.56 10.97
C MET A 44 8.85 4.70 11.45
N TRP A 45 9.04 5.55 12.45
CA TRP A 45 10.30 5.76 13.12
C TRP A 45 10.11 5.62 14.62
N SER A 46 10.92 4.78 15.26
CA SER A 46 10.99 4.71 16.71
C SER A 46 12.36 5.18 17.16
N PRO A 47 12.45 6.42 17.68
CA PRO A 47 13.66 6.84 18.33
C PRO A 47 13.82 6.08 19.65
N ARG A 48 15.00 5.53 19.90
CA ARG A 48 15.29 4.87 21.18
C ARG A 48 15.82 5.88 22.19
N GLU A 49 15.54 5.62 23.47
CA GLU A 49 16.27 6.22 24.58
C GLU A 49 17.39 5.25 25.04
N GLY A 50 18.60 5.75 25.29
CA GLY A 50 19.73 4.96 25.80
C GLY A 50 20.65 4.33 24.73
N ILE A 51 21.13 3.10 24.97
CA ILE A 51 22.23 2.42 24.22
C ILE A 51 21.78 1.52 23.06
N ALA A 52 20.52 1.60 22.67
CA ALA A 52 19.90 0.64 21.78
C ALA A 52 19.80 1.22 20.35
N SER A 53 20.04 0.42 19.30
CA SER A 53 20.03 0.89 17.89
C SER A 53 18.63 1.32 17.42
N PRO A 54 18.47 2.46 16.74
CA PRO A 54 17.17 2.89 16.23
C PRO A 54 16.58 1.89 15.23
N PHE A 55 15.25 1.92 15.05
CA PHE A 55 14.57 1.12 14.05
C PHE A 55 13.43 1.91 13.38
N GLY A 56 13.13 1.51 12.15
CA GLY A 56 12.03 2.07 11.38
C GLY A 56 11.60 1.12 10.27
N THR A 57 10.44 1.39 9.70
CA THR A 57 9.92 0.68 8.52
C THR A 57 9.88 1.64 7.35
N ILE A 58 10.36 1.17 6.19
CA ILE A 58 10.26 1.90 4.93
C ILE A 58 8.92 1.54 4.29
N VAL A 59 8.29 2.50 3.62
CA VAL A 59 7.11 2.29 2.80
C VAL A 59 7.38 1.18 1.79
N GLU A 60 6.39 0.31 1.58
CA GLU A 60 6.53 -0.78 0.62
C GLU A 60 6.73 -0.26 -0.81
N PRO A 61 7.56 -0.94 -1.64
CA PRO A 61 7.69 -0.62 -3.07
C PRO A 61 6.34 -0.69 -3.80
N ARG A 62 6.27 -0.13 -5.01
CA ARG A 62 5.08 -0.28 -5.86
C ARG A 62 4.70 -1.75 -6.05
N GLU A 63 3.46 -2.09 -5.70
CA GLU A 63 2.90 -3.43 -5.90
C GLU A 63 1.69 -3.37 -6.85
N PHE A 64 1.58 -4.35 -7.73
CA PHE A 64 0.43 -4.55 -8.59
C PHE A 64 -0.26 -5.86 -8.23
N GLY A 65 -1.58 -5.89 -8.31
CA GLY A 65 -2.31 -7.15 -8.20
C GLY A 65 -3.60 -7.17 -9.00
N ILE A 66 -4.00 -8.39 -9.35
CA ILE A 66 -5.21 -8.67 -10.12
C ILE A 66 -5.94 -9.82 -9.42
N GLN A 67 -7.23 -9.63 -9.19
CA GLN A 67 -8.14 -10.64 -8.70
C GLN A 67 -9.20 -10.93 -9.75
N ILE A 68 -9.33 -12.20 -10.12
CA ILE A 68 -10.35 -12.68 -11.05
C ILE A 68 -11.28 -13.62 -10.28
N SER A 69 -12.59 -13.41 -10.42
CA SER A 69 -13.62 -14.27 -9.85
C SER A 69 -14.62 -14.61 -10.93
N TRP A 70 -15.00 -15.89 -10.98
CA TRP A 70 -15.94 -16.42 -11.94
C TRP A 70 -16.99 -17.27 -11.24
N GLN A 71 -18.25 -17.10 -11.62
CA GLN A 71 -19.36 -17.92 -11.18
C GLN A 71 -20.01 -18.60 -12.38
N ASN A 72 -19.96 -19.92 -12.40
CA ASN A 72 -20.78 -20.73 -13.28
C ASN A 72 -22.23 -20.66 -12.80
N LYS A 73 -23.15 -20.25 -13.69
CA LYS A 73 -24.55 -20.63 -13.54
C LYS A 73 -24.63 -22.11 -13.89
N ASN A 74 -24.84 -22.96 -12.89
CA ASN A 74 -25.33 -24.30 -13.14
C ASN A 74 -26.84 -24.16 -13.38
N ASP A 75 -27.26 -24.42 -14.62
CA ASP A 75 -28.67 -24.57 -14.99
C ASP A 75 -29.25 -25.90 -14.47
#